data_AF-F2EK86-F1
#
_entry.id   AF-F2EK86-F1
#
_cell.length_a   1.000
_cell.length_b   1.000
_cell.length_c   1.000
_cell.angle_alpha   90.00
_cell.angle_beta   90.00
_cell.angle_gamma   90.00
#
_symmetry.space_group_name_H-M   'P 1'
#
loop_
_entity.id
_entity.type
_entity.pdbx_description
1 polymer ?
#
loop_
_entity_poly.entity_id
_entity_poly.type
_entity_poly.pdbx_seq_one_letter_code
_entity_poly.pdbx_strand_id
1 'polypeptide(L)'
;KVHKYEVQALPEVTNGTKYVFSDGIGTISADFADEVSRKCKLARFTPSAFQIRYGGYKGVVAIDPRSHWKLSLRSSMSKFPSENITLDVLAYSKYQPCFLNRQLITLLSTLGVRDNIFELKQQAAVMQLNRLVTEPQAAIDAIELMPMGEITNVVKELLLCGYQPDVEPYLSMILQTFRASKLLELKTKSRIFIPEGRAMMGCLDETRTLKYGEVFIQASNSANESDKFVVTGKVVVAKNPCLHPGDIRILKAVYTPVLDHMVNCVVFPQQGPRPHPNECSGSDLDGDIYFVSWDPDLIPTRMVAPMDYTPAPTETLDHDVVIEEVHEYFANYIVNESLGIIANAHVVFADKESLKAESTQCIKLAELFSIAVDYPKTGVPAQIPSELHVREYPDFMEKLDRATYISKGVIGKLYREIKKQSPHIGHFTKDVARRSYDTDLIVDGYQDYITEAVWFKGEYDFKLGNLMEHYGIKSEAEIISGCILKMAKNFTKSSDADAIRLAVKSLRKEARSWFSDMSADESGDVHEASYAKASAWYHVTYHPEYYGCYNKIYERPHLISFPWCVYDKLLHIKQRKSLRRRLLDLQNGMRRNNILG
;
A
#
# COMPACT_ATOMS: atom_id res chain seq x y z
N LYS A 1 25.99 -9.78 -9.23
CA LYS A 1 26.69 -11.02 -8.82
C LYS A 1 27.65 -10.66 -7.70
N VAL A 2 27.77 -11.53 -6.70
CA VAL A 2 28.69 -11.39 -5.57
C VAL A 2 29.42 -12.72 -5.46
N HIS A 3 30.75 -12.71 -5.55
CA HIS A 3 31.52 -13.95 -5.51
C HIS A 3 31.69 -14.45 -4.07
N LYS A 4 31.90 -15.76 -3.88
CA LYS A 4 32.08 -16.35 -2.54
C LYS A 4 33.22 -15.71 -1.73
N TYR A 5 34.30 -15.28 -2.38
CA TYR A 5 35.42 -14.59 -1.72
C TYR A 5 35.10 -13.13 -1.31
N GLU A 6 33.93 -12.61 -1.68
CA GLU A 6 33.42 -11.30 -1.28
C GLU A 6 32.36 -11.41 -0.17
N VAL A 7 32.06 -12.64 0.29
CA VAL A 7 31.07 -12.95 1.33
C VAL A 7 31.74 -13.53 2.55
N GLN A 8 31.39 -13.03 3.74
CA GLN A 8 31.85 -13.54 5.02
C GLN A 8 30.73 -14.31 5.74
N ALA A 9 31.09 -15.36 6.48
CA ALA A 9 30.18 -15.99 7.43
C ALA A 9 30.24 -15.27 8.79
N LEU A 10 29.09 -14.90 9.35
CA LEU A 10 28.94 -14.36 10.70
C LEU A 10 28.38 -15.40 11.66
N PRO A 11 28.80 -15.39 12.93
CA PRO A 11 28.16 -16.20 13.95
C PRO A 11 26.75 -15.69 14.27
N GLU A 12 25.89 -16.61 14.72
CA GLU A 12 24.61 -16.24 15.31
C GLU A 12 24.80 -15.54 16.66
N VAL A 13 23.93 -14.56 16.93
CA VAL A 13 23.91 -13.86 18.20
C VAL A 13 22.85 -14.50 19.09
N THR A 14 23.28 -15.29 20.07
CA THR A 14 22.35 -15.92 21.05
C THR A 14 22.35 -15.24 22.42
N ASN A 15 23.41 -14.46 22.70
CA ASN A 15 23.64 -13.80 23.99
C ASN A 15 23.53 -14.76 25.20
N GLY A 16 23.94 -16.02 25.02
CA GLY A 16 23.88 -17.06 26.07
C GLY A 16 22.47 -17.55 26.40
N THR A 17 21.47 -17.20 25.57
CA THR A 17 20.08 -17.65 25.72
C THR A 17 19.74 -18.75 24.71
N LYS A 18 18.57 -19.38 24.87
CA LYS A 18 18.05 -20.33 23.87
C LYS A 18 17.59 -19.66 22.56
N TYR A 19 17.51 -18.33 22.54
CA TYR A 19 16.98 -17.57 21.41
C TYR A 19 18.10 -17.03 20.53
N VAL A 20 17.83 -16.92 19.24
CA VAL A 20 18.70 -16.28 18.26
C VAL A 20 18.21 -14.85 18.00
N PHE A 21 19.01 -13.85 18.36
CA PHE A 21 18.72 -12.43 18.15
C PHE A 21 18.93 -11.98 16.71
N SER A 22 19.76 -12.71 15.96
CA SER A 22 20.14 -12.41 14.58
C SER A 22 19.44 -13.27 13.53
N ASP A 23 18.31 -13.89 13.89
CA ASP A 23 17.61 -14.82 12.99
C ASP A 23 17.17 -14.11 11.70
N GLY A 24 17.71 -14.55 10.57
CA GLY A 24 17.35 -14.02 9.26
C GLY A 24 18.04 -12.72 8.85
N ILE A 25 19.00 -12.18 9.63
CA ILE A 25 19.69 -10.92 9.29
C ILE A 25 21.21 -11.05 9.18
N GLY A 26 21.78 -10.38 8.18
CA GLY A 26 23.21 -10.19 7.95
C GLY A 26 23.57 -8.72 7.77
N THR A 27 24.78 -8.45 7.30
CA THR A 27 25.23 -7.08 6.96
C THR A 27 25.68 -6.95 5.51
N ILE A 28 25.63 -5.71 5.02
CA ILE A 28 26.13 -5.29 3.71
C ILE A 28 27.07 -4.09 3.92
N SER A 29 28.22 -4.04 3.24
CA SER A 29 29.10 -2.87 3.32
C SER A 29 28.45 -1.66 2.67
N ALA A 30 28.79 -0.46 3.15
CA ALA A 30 28.26 0.80 2.61
C ALA A 30 28.53 0.95 1.11
N ASP A 31 29.77 0.69 0.66
CA ASP A 31 30.16 0.77 -0.75
C ASP A 31 29.33 -0.15 -1.64
N PHE A 32 29.03 -1.37 -1.16
CA PHE A 32 28.25 -2.33 -1.93
C PHE A 32 26.75 -2.01 -1.88
N ALA A 33 26.23 -1.50 -0.76
CA ALA A 33 24.87 -0.99 -0.68
C ALA A 33 24.62 0.14 -1.68
N ASP A 34 25.58 1.05 -1.88
CA ASP A 34 25.51 2.09 -2.90
C ASP A 34 25.48 1.52 -4.32
N GLU A 35 26.28 0.47 -4.60
CA GLU A 35 26.26 -0.24 -5.88
C GLU A 35 24.90 -0.88 -6.15
N VAL A 36 24.36 -1.57 -5.15
CA VAL A 36 23.04 -2.22 -5.21
C VAL A 36 21.95 -1.18 -5.45
N SER A 37 21.98 -0.05 -4.73
CA SER A 37 21.02 1.04 -4.86
C SER A 37 20.98 1.62 -6.28
N ARG A 38 22.17 1.85 -6.88
CA ARG A 38 22.28 2.28 -8.28
C ARG A 38 21.67 1.27 -9.25
N LYS A 39 21.88 -0.03 -9.04
CA LYS A 39 21.28 -1.09 -9.86
C LYS A 39 19.77 -1.19 -9.70
N CYS A 40 19.25 -0.90 -8.50
CA CYS A 40 17.83 -0.80 -8.21
C CYS A 40 17.20 0.52 -8.71
N LYS A 41 17.96 1.38 -9.41
CA LYS A 41 17.53 2.71 -9.89
C LYS A 41 17.11 3.66 -8.76
N LEU A 42 17.66 3.48 -7.57
CA LEU A 42 17.48 4.35 -6.41
C LEU A 42 18.56 5.45 -6.45
N ALA A 43 18.35 6.45 -7.31
CA ALA A 43 19.37 7.47 -7.57
C ALA A 43 19.49 8.55 -6.48
N ARG A 44 18.53 8.62 -5.54
CA ARG A 44 18.41 9.73 -4.58
C ARG A 44 18.99 9.42 -3.20
N PHE A 45 19.04 8.15 -2.81
CA PHE A 45 19.53 7.71 -1.52
C PHE A 45 19.85 6.21 -1.54
N THR A 46 20.67 5.79 -0.59
CA THR A 46 20.99 4.39 -0.33
C THR A 46 20.17 3.91 0.87
N PRO A 47 19.26 2.94 0.70
CA PRO A 47 18.52 2.34 1.81
C PRO A 47 19.44 1.72 2.86
N SER A 48 19.09 1.86 4.15
CA SER A 48 19.86 1.27 5.25
C SER A 48 19.73 -0.26 5.35
N ALA A 49 18.72 -0.87 4.75
CA ALA A 49 18.54 -2.31 4.74
C ALA A 49 17.87 -2.83 3.45
N PHE A 50 18.19 -4.07 3.08
CA PHE A 50 17.66 -4.75 1.90
C PHE A 50 17.18 -6.14 2.26
N GLN A 51 15.97 -6.51 1.83
CA GLN A 51 15.54 -7.90 1.83
C GLN A 51 16.07 -8.59 0.57
N ILE A 52 16.80 -9.68 0.75
CA ILE A 52 17.57 -10.31 -0.32
C ILE A 52 17.26 -11.79 -0.51
N ARG A 53 17.60 -12.29 -1.71
CA ARG A 53 17.92 -13.69 -1.98
C ARG A 53 19.33 -13.74 -2.57
N TYR A 54 20.14 -14.67 -2.09
CA TYR A 54 21.50 -14.85 -2.59
C TYR A 54 21.90 -16.33 -2.46
N GLY A 55 21.98 -17.04 -3.58
CA GLY A 55 22.18 -18.49 -3.56
C GLY A 55 21.06 -19.18 -2.78
N GLY A 56 21.44 -19.88 -1.71
CA GLY A 56 20.52 -20.51 -0.75
C GLY A 56 20.08 -19.62 0.41
N TYR A 57 20.57 -18.37 0.47
CA TYR A 57 20.32 -17.45 1.57
C TYR A 57 19.08 -16.61 1.33
N LYS A 58 18.26 -16.50 2.38
CA LYS A 58 17.09 -15.61 2.49
C LYS A 58 17.23 -14.79 3.77
N GLY A 59 16.97 -13.49 3.67
CA GLY A 59 16.88 -12.63 4.84
C GLY A 59 16.99 -11.15 4.53
N VAL A 60 17.32 -10.36 5.56
CA VAL A 60 17.68 -8.95 5.45
C VAL A 60 19.18 -8.78 5.57
N VAL A 61 19.75 -7.80 4.85
CA VAL A 61 21.10 -7.29 5.11
C VAL A 61 21.03 -5.80 5.40
N ALA A 62 21.60 -5.39 6.54
CA ALA A 62 21.65 -4.00 6.98
C ALA A 62 23.05 -3.40 6.77
N ILE A 63 23.13 -2.10 6.50
CA ILE A 63 24.41 -1.43 6.29
C ILE A 63 25.26 -1.50 7.57
N ASP A 64 26.46 -2.08 7.45
CA ASP A 64 27.54 -1.91 8.42
C ASP A 64 28.63 -1.02 7.79
N PRO A 65 28.74 0.26 8.18
CA PRO A 65 29.75 1.18 7.65
C PRO A 65 31.19 0.72 7.89
N ARG A 66 31.41 -0.23 8.81
CA ARG A 66 32.75 -0.74 9.17
C ARG A 66 33.13 -2.00 8.41
N SER A 67 32.20 -2.60 7.66
CA SER A 67 32.45 -3.86 6.96
C SER A 67 33.16 -3.62 5.61
N HIS A 68 34.18 -4.44 5.34
CA HIS A 68 34.85 -4.49 4.03
C HIS A 68 34.33 -5.62 3.13
N TRP A 69 33.45 -6.49 3.67
CA TRP A 69 32.84 -7.57 2.92
C TRP A 69 31.58 -7.07 2.22
N LYS A 70 31.34 -7.50 0.98
CA LYS A 70 30.11 -7.13 0.27
C LYS A 70 28.89 -7.61 1.04
N LEU A 71 28.93 -8.85 1.51
CA LEU A 71 27.88 -9.43 2.35
C LEU A 71 28.51 -10.19 3.51
N SER A 72 27.90 -10.10 4.68
CA SER A 72 28.25 -10.93 5.83
C SER A 72 26.97 -11.64 6.29
N LEU A 73 26.91 -12.96 6.10
CA LEU A 73 25.69 -13.77 6.20
C LEU A 73 25.77 -14.78 7.34
N ARG A 74 24.62 -15.12 7.93
CA ARG A 74 24.51 -16.04 9.07
C ARG A 74 23.89 -17.38 8.67
N SER A 75 24.07 -18.40 9.51
CA SER A 75 23.57 -19.75 9.26
C SER A 75 22.04 -19.83 9.16
N SER A 76 21.32 -19.07 9.97
CA SER A 76 19.85 -18.98 9.97
C SER A 76 19.29 -18.50 8.64
N MET A 77 20.06 -17.74 7.87
CA MET A 77 19.68 -17.26 6.55
C MET A 77 19.79 -18.35 5.47
N SER A 78 20.66 -19.34 5.64
CA SER A 78 20.88 -20.41 4.65
C SER A 78 19.79 -21.46 4.72
N LYS A 79 18.94 -21.55 3.68
CA LYS A 79 17.80 -22.47 3.64
C LYS A 79 18.11 -23.78 2.89
N PHE A 80 19.03 -23.75 1.94
CA PHE A 80 19.50 -24.92 1.19
C PHE A 80 20.87 -24.63 0.54
N PRO A 81 21.70 -25.64 0.23
CA PRO A 81 22.97 -25.41 -0.45
C PRO A 81 22.74 -24.93 -1.90
N SER A 82 23.51 -23.95 -2.36
CA SER A 82 23.42 -23.43 -3.72
C SER A 82 24.72 -22.80 -4.21
N GLU A 83 25.01 -22.96 -5.50
CA GLU A 83 26.16 -22.34 -6.18
C GLU A 83 25.80 -21.02 -6.89
N ASN A 84 24.54 -20.57 -6.80
CA ASN A 84 24.12 -19.31 -7.43
C ASN A 84 24.72 -18.10 -6.70
N ILE A 85 25.38 -17.23 -7.45
CA ILE A 85 26.08 -16.01 -6.97
C ILE A 85 25.32 -14.71 -7.30
N THR A 86 24.07 -14.82 -7.73
CA THR A 86 23.22 -13.67 -8.04
C THR A 86 22.59 -13.15 -6.76
N LEU A 87 22.64 -11.84 -6.57
CA LEU A 87 21.98 -11.14 -5.47
C LEU A 87 20.70 -10.53 -6.03
N ASP A 88 19.57 -10.99 -5.53
CA ASP A 88 18.25 -10.48 -5.87
C ASP A 88 17.71 -9.65 -4.71
N VAL A 89 17.33 -8.40 -4.98
CA VAL A 89 16.72 -7.50 -4.01
C VAL A 89 15.22 -7.54 -4.16
N LEU A 90 14.51 -7.96 -3.11
CA LEU A 90 13.05 -8.06 -3.09
C LEU A 90 12.39 -6.79 -2.53
N ALA A 91 13.00 -6.21 -1.51
CA ALA A 91 12.53 -5.00 -0.84
C ALA A 91 13.71 -4.26 -0.21
N TYR A 92 13.46 -3.03 0.23
CA TYR A 92 14.44 -2.19 0.92
C TYR A 92 13.74 -1.29 1.94
N SER A 93 14.48 -0.83 2.94
CA SER A 93 14.01 0.16 3.92
C SER A 93 13.64 1.47 3.22
N LYS A 94 12.44 1.99 3.49
CA LYS A 94 11.91 3.22 2.89
C LYS A 94 10.78 3.76 3.75
N TYR A 95 10.36 5.00 3.49
CA TYR A 95 9.11 5.51 4.05
C TYR A 95 7.95 4.55 3.73
N GLN A 96 7.32 4.01 4.77
CA GLN A 96 6.07 3.27 4.63
C GLN A 96 5.05 3.79 5.66
N PRO A 97 3.88 4.27 5.19
CA PRO A 97 2.85 4.81 6.07
C PRO A 97 2.28 3.73 6.99
N CYS A 98 1.97 4.11 8.22
CA CYS A 98 1.48 3.21 9.25
C CYS A 98 -0.04 3.25 9.34
N PHE A 99 -0.66 2.08 9.52
CA PHE A 99 -2.11 1.98 9.66
C PHE A 99 -2.45 1.04 10.79
N LEU A 100 -3.43 1.42 11.61
CA LEU A 100 -4.16 0.48 12.44
C LEU A 100 -4.96 -0.48 11.55
N ASN A 101 -5.28 -1.64 12.11
CA ASN A 101 -6.21 -2.60 11.55
C ASN A 101 -7.04 -3.20 12.69
N ARG A 102 -8.00 -4.06 12.37
CA ARG A 102 -8.85 -4.72 13.37
C ARG A 102 -8.07 -5.46 14.46
N GLN A 103 -7.01 -6.19 14.09
CA GLN A 103 -6.19 -6.95 15.06
C GLN A 103 -5.49 -6.01 16.04
N LEU A 104 -4.76 -5.00 15.54
CA LEU A 104 -4.11 -4.00 16.37
C LEU A 104 -5.10 -3.28 17.28
N ILE A 105 -6.25 -2.84 16.76
CA ILE A 105 -7.28 -2.16 17.54
C ILE A 105 -7.79 -3.07 18.66
N THR A 106 -8.07 -4.35 18.37
CA THR A 106 -8.50 -5.32 19.37
C THR A 106 -7.46 -5.47 20.49
N LEU A 107 -6.17 -5.63 20.16
CA LEU A 107 -5.13 -5.81 21.17
C LEU A 107 -4.89 -4.52 21.98
N LEU A 108 -4.76 -3.37 21.33
CA LEU A 108 -4.59 -2.08 21.99
C LEU A 108 -5.78 -1.77 22.92
N SER A 109 -7.01 -2.05 22.48
CA SER A 109 -8.23 -1.90 23.31
C SER A 109 -8.28 -2.90 24.47
N THR A 110 -7.70 -4.10 24.32
CA THR A 110 -7.55 -5.08 25.41
C THR A 110 -6.53 -4.60 26.45
N LEU A 111 -5.45 -3.96 26.00
CA LEU A 111 -4.37 -3.44 26.85
C LEU A 111 -4.64 -2.04 27.42
N GLY A 112 -5.85 -1.51 27.25
CA GLY A 112 -6.32 -0.31 27.96
C GLY A 112 -6.35 0.99 27.14
N VAL A 113 -6.07 0.96 25.83
CA VAL A 113 -6.34 2.11 24.95
C VAL A 113 -7.85 2.30 24.83
N ARG A 114 -8.34 3.49 25.17
CA ARG A 114 -9.77 3.79 25.22
C ARG A 114 -10.39 3.87 23.82
N ASP A 115 -11.63 3.38 23.68
CA ASP A 115 -12.38 3.39 22.42
C ASP A 115 -12.41 4.77 21.74
N ASN A 116 -12.58 5.84 22.53
CA ASN A 116 -12.67 7.21 22.02
C ASN A 116 -11.42 7.67 21.28
N ILE A 117 -10.23 7.12 21.60
CA ILE A 117 -9.00 7.42 20.86
C ILE A 117 -9.13 6.92 19.43
N PHE A 118 -9.55 5.68 19.22
CA PHE A 118 -9.73 5.12 17.87
C PHE A 118 -10.83 5.86 17.08
N GLU A 119 -11.91 6.24 17.76
CA GLU A 119 -12.98 7.04 17.16
C GLU A 119 -12.46 8.39 16.66
N LEU A 120 -11.65 9.10 17.47
CA LEU A 120 -11.01 10.37 17.08
C LEU A 120 -10.03 10.18 15.90
N LYS A 121 -9.18 9.15 15.91
CA LYS A 121 -8.26 8.88 14.79
C LYS A 121 -9.03 8.55 13.51
N GLN A 122 -10.13 7.78 13.58
CA GLN A 122 -10.98 7.53 12.42
C GLN A 122 -11.68 8.80 11.92
N GLN A 123 -12.19 9.65 12.82
CA GLN A 123 -12.80 10.93 12.44
C GLN A 123 -11.79 11.82 11.72
N ALA A 124 -10.55 11.91 12.22
CA ALA A 124 -9.47 12.62 11.54
C ALA A 124 -9.19 12.06 10.14
N ALA A 125 -9.13 10.73 9.99
CA ALA A 125 -8.97 10.10 8.69
C ALA A 125 -10.13 10.42 7.72
N VAL A 126 -11.38 10.39 8.19
CA VAL A 126 -12.55 10.76 7.38
C VAL A 126 -12.51 12.23 6.98
N MET A 127 -12.11 13.14 7.88
CA MET A 127 -11.95 14.56 7.56
C MET A 127 -10.90 14.77 6.46
N GLN A 128 -9.75 14.10 6.55
CA GLN A 128 -8.73 14.14 5.49
C GLN A 128 -9.27 13.63 4.14
N LEU A 129 -10.02 12.52 4.17
CA LEU A 129 -10.66 11.98 2.95
C LEU A 129 -11.73 12.90 2.37
N ASN A 130 -12.41 13.71 3.19
CA ASN A 130 -13.35 14.71 2.69
C ASN A 130 -12.63 15.91 2.05
N ARG A 131 -11.47 16.31 2.59
CA ARG A 131 -10.64 17.38 2.01
C ARG A 131 -10.02 16.99 0.68
N LEU A 132 -9.76 15.70 0.45
CA LEU A 132 -9.25 15.16 -0.82
C LEU A 132 -10.09 15.59 -2.03
N VAL A 133 -11.42 15.72 -1.88
CA VAL A 133 -12.31 16.05 -3.00
C VAL A 133 -12.61 17.55 -3.12
N THR A 134 -12.02 18.39 -2.27
CA THR A 134 -12.26 19.85 -2.25
C THR A 134 -10.99 20.68 -2.27
N GLU A 135 -9.87 20.15 -1.79
CA GLU A 135 -8.62 20.88 -1.61
C GLU A 135 -7.48 20.23 -2.43
N PRO A 136 -6.84 20.97 -3.37
CA PRO A 136 -5.78 20.40 -4.20
C PRO A 136 -4.61 19.82 -3.42
N GLN A 137 -4.13 20.52 -2.38
CA GLN A 137 -2.98 20.05 -1.60
C GLN A 137 -3.32 18.79 -0.81
N ALA A 138 -4.50 18.74 -0.17
CA ALA A 138 -4.93 17.54 0.56
C ALA A 138 -5.10 16.33 -0.37
N ALA A 139 -5.52 16.56 -1.63
CA ALA A 139 -5.57 15.52 -2.65
C ALA A 139 -4.16 14.99 -2.99
N ILE A 140 -3.19 15.88 -3.19
CA ILE A 140 -1.78 15.51 -3.45
C ILE A 140 -1.23 14.68 -2.28
N ASP A 141 -1.38 15.16 -1.05
CA ASP A 141 -0.87 14.49 0.16
C ASP A 141 -1.49 13.09 0.29
N ALA A 142 -2.79 12.94 0.01
CA ALA A 142 -3.47 11.65 0.06
C ALA A 142 -3.01 10.70 -1.05
N ILE A 143 -2.74 11.20 -2.27
CA ILE A 143 -2.19 10.41 -3.37
C ILE A 143 -0.78 9.89 -3.03
N GLU A 144 0.01 10.66 -2.29
CA GLU A 144 1.34 10.23 -1.82
C GLU A 144 1.29 9.05 -0.84
N LEU A 145 0.14 8.80 -0.20
CA LEU A 145 -0.10 7.62 0.64
C LEU A 145 -0.60 6.40 -0.15
N MET A 146 -0.82 6.53 -1.46
CA MET A 146 -1.29 5.45 -2.33
C MET A 146 -0.13 4.83 -3.13
N PRO A 147 -0.26 3.56 -3.58
CA PRO A 147 0.70 3.00 -4.52
C PRO A 147 0.79 3.85 -5.80
N MET A 148 2.00 4.30 -6.14
CA MET A 148 2.25 5.10 -7.34
C MET A 148 1.97 4.29 -8.60
N GLY A 149 1.20 4.87 -9.51
CA GLY A 149 0.86 4.32 -10.81
C GLY A 149 0.57 5.42 -11.84
N GLU A 150 0.22 5.02 -13.07
CA GLU A 150 -0.06 5.97 -14.16
C GLU A 150 -1.17 6.95 -13.76
N ILE A 151 -2.29 6.45 -13.22
CA ILE A 151 -3.45 7.30 -12.88
C ILE A 151 -3.18 8.22 -11.71
N THR A 152 -2.50 7.76 -10.65
CA THR A 152 -2.13 8.65 -9.53
C THR A 152 -1.20 9.77 -10.00
N ASN A 153 -0.32 9.51 -10.97
CA ASN A 153 0.53 10.52 -11.57
C ASN A 153 -0.29 11.51 -12.41
N VAL A 154 -1.23 11.04 -13.25
CA VAL A 154 -2.13 11.93 -14.02
C VAL A 154 -2.88 12.87 -13.09
N VAL A 155 -3.48 12.35 -12.02
CA VAL A 155 -4.21 13.14 -11.02
C VAL A 155 -3.28 14.15 -10.34
N LYS A 156 -2.06 13.75 -9.95
CA LYS A 156 -1.08 14.65 -9.35
C LYS A 156 -0.70 15.79 -10.29
N GLU A 157 -0.41 15.50 -11.56
CA GLU A 157 -0.04 16.50 -12.57
C GLU A 157 -1.20 17.45 -12.90
N LEU A 158 -2.44 16.96 -12.94
CA LEU A 158 -3.65 17.81 -13.05
C LEU A 158 -3.72 18.83 -11.91
N LEU A 159 -3.56 18.37 -10.67
CA LEU A 159 -3.60 19.24 -9.49
C LEU A 159 -2.45 20.26 -9.49
N LEU A 160 -1.23 19.83 -9.85
CA LEU A 160 -0.06 20.71 -9.97
C LEU A 160 -0.22 21.74 -11.11
N CYS A 161 -0.96 21.41 -12.17
CA CYS A 161 -1.31 22.33 -13.24
C CYS A 161 -2.37 23.38 -12.81
N GLY A 162 -2.94 23.24 -11.62
CA GLY A 162 -3.88 24.19 -11.02
C GLY A 162 -5.36 23.81 -11.18
N TYR A 163 -5.68 22.60 -11.64
CA TYR A 163 -7.06 22.12 -11.65
C TYR A 163 -7.58 21.98 -10.21
N GLN A 164 -8.81 22.45 -9.98
CA GLN A 164 -9.51 22.24 -8.72
C GLN A 164 -10.18 20.85 -8.71
N PRO A 165 -10.16 20.12 -7.58
CA PRO A 165 -10.70 18.76 -7.45
C PRO A 165 -12.10 18.53 -7.99
N ASP A 166 -12.99 19.51 -7.87
CA ASP A 166 -14.42 19.40 -8.16
C ASP A 166 -14.85 20.05 -9.49
N VAL A 167 -13.93 20.71 -10.19
CA VAL A 167 -14.22 21.46 -11.42
C VAL A 167 -14.11 20.58 -12.65
N GLU A 168 -13.02 19.82 -12.78
CA GLU A 168 -12.81 18.94 -13.93
C GLU A 168 -13.48 17.56 -13.65
N PRO A 169 -14.42 17.09 -14.49
CA PRO A 169 -15.18 15.87 -14.25
C PRO A 169 -14.38 14.56 -14.12
N TYR A 170 -13.35 14.35 -14.93
CA TYR A 170 -12.44 13.22 -14.83
C TYR A 170 -11.63 13.25 -13.53
N LEU A 171 -11.05 14.41 -13.17
CA LEU A 171 -10.35 14.58 -11.90
C LEU A 171 -11.28 14.30 -10.72
N SER A 172 -12.47 14.92 -10.74
CA SER A 172 -13.49 14.79 -9.70
C SER A 172 -13.95 13.35 -9.52
N MET A 173 -14.25 12.61 -10.60
CA MET A 173 -14.69 11.22 -10.47
C MET A 173 -13.58 10.33 -9.90
N ILE A 174 -12.32 10.52 -10.30
CA ILE A 174 -11.21 9.69 -9.82
C ILE A 174 -10.95 9.97 -8.33
N LEU A 175 -10.96 11.24 -7.92
CA LEU A 175 -10.81 11.64 -6.52
C LEU A 175 -11.97 11.11 -5.65
N GLN A 176 -13.22 11.18 -6.14
CA GLN A 176 -14.37 10.60 -5.45
C GLN A 176 -14.26 9.08 -5.30
N THR A 177 -13.76 8.38 -6.33
CA THR A 177 -13.50 6.94 -6.26
C THR A 177 -12.38 6.60 -5.29
N PHE A 178 -11.28 7.37 -5.25
CA PHE A 178 -10.23 7.22 -4.23
C PHE A 178 -10.80 7.36 -2.82
N ARG A 179 -11.58 8.42 -2.57
CA ARG A 179 -12.28 8.64 -1.29
C ARG A 179 -13.18 7.46 -0.95
N ALA A 180 -14.03 7.01 -1.87
CA ALA A 180 -14.93 5.88 -1.66
C ALA A 180 -14.17 4.58 -1.34
N SER A 181 -13.05 4.32 -2.02
CA SER A 181 -12.20 3.16 -1.78
C SER A 181 -11.58 3.18 -0.38
N LYS A 182 -11.10 4.35 0.08
CA LYS A 182 -10.54 4.49 1.43
C LYS A 182 -11.59 4.44 2.53
N LEU A 183 -12.79 4.99 2.30
CA LEU A 183 -13.92 4.78 3.20
C LEU A 183 -14.30 3.30 3.28
N LEU A 184 -14.24 2.56 2.18
CA LEU A 184 -14.48 1.11 2.18
C LEU A 184 -13.39 0.36 2.97
N GLU A 185 -12.12 0.74 2.87
CA GLU A 185 -11.03 0.18 3.69
C GLU A 185 -11.24 0.47 5.20
N LEU A 186 -11.67 1.68 5.56
CA LEU A 186 -12.04 2.01 6.95
C LEU A 186 -13.20 1.13 7.45
N LYS A 187 -14.27 1.00 6.65
CA LYS A 187 -15.43 0.17 6.97
C LYS A 187 -15.07 -1.31 7.16
N THR A 188 -14.35 -1.88 6.19
CA THR A 188 -14.14 -3.34 6.08
C THR A 188 -12.90 -3.84 6.80
N LYS A 189 -11.91 -2.99 7.06
CA LYS A 189 -10.62 -3.38 7.64
C LYS A 189 -10.18 -2.51 8.83
N SER A 190 -10.92 -1.45 9.14
CA SER A 190 -10.53 -0.44 10.15
C SER A 190 -9.12 0.09 9.88
N ARG A 191 -8.79 0.30 8.59
CA ARG A 191 -7.47 0.74 8.12
C ARG A 191 -7.24 2.23 8.37
N ILE A 192 -7.00 2.61 9.62
CA ILE A 192 -6.87 4.00 10.05
C ILE A 192 -5.41 4.44 9.96
N PHE A 193 -5.13 5.51 9.21
CA PHE A 193 -3.78 6.07 9.07
C PHE A 193 -3.30 6.71 10.38
N ILE A 194 -2.06 6.41 10.78
CA ILE A 194 -1.40 6.98 11.97
C ILE A 194 -0.18 7.80 11.51
N PRO A 195 -0.26 9.16 11.57
CA PRO A 195 0.84 10.03 11.15
C PRO A 195 2.12 9.83 11.99
N GLU A 196 1.96 9.62 13.30
CA GLU A 196 3.03 9.40 14.28
C GLU A 196 3.42 7.91 14.37
N GLY A 197 3.58 7.29 13.20
CA GLY A 197 4.03 5.91 13.10
C GLY A 197 4.50 5.56 11.71
N ARG A 198 5.27 4.48 11.61
CA ARG A 198 5.72 3.90 10.32
C ARG A 198 5.60 2.38 10.37
N ALA A 199 5.40 1.80 9.19
CA ALA A 199 5.67 0.39 8.99
C ALA A 199 7.17 0.25 8.68
N MET A 200 7.94 -0.45 9.51
CA MET A 200 9.41 -0.44 9.43
C MET A 200 9.97 -1.85 9.30
N MET A 201 10.96 -2.02 8.43
CA MET A 201 11.75 -3.26 8.37
C MET A 201 12.52 -3.44 9.67
N GLY A 202 12.52 -4.65 10.22
CA GLY A 202 13.33 -4.99 11.38
C GLY A 202 14.82 -5.05 11.05
N CYS A 203 15.65 -4.52 11.93
CA CYS A 203 17.11 -4.59 11.87
C CYS A 203 17.70 -4.94 13.23
N LEU A 204 18.96 -5.37 13.23
CA LEU A 204 19.71 -5.70 14.44
C LEU A 204 20.79 -4.65 14.71
N ASP A 205 20.95 -4.27 15.98
CA ASP A 205 22.07 -3.45 16.42
C ASP A 205 23.36 -4.27 16.50
N GLU A 206 24.11 -4.30 15.40
CA GLU A 206 25.45 -4.93 15.31
C GLU A 206 26.52 -4.22 16.18
N THR A 207 26.22 -3.04 16.74
CA THR A 207 27.16 -2.25 17.56
C THR A 207 27.08 -2.59 19.04
N ARG A 208 26.02 -3.29 19.46
CA ARG A 208 25.76 -3.68 20.86
C ARG A 208 25.59 -2.47 21.80
N THR A 209 25.07 -1.37 21.27
CA THR A 209 24.84 -0.13 22.03
C THR A 209 23.47 -0.11 22.70
N LEU A 210 22.45 -0.70 22.08
CA LEU A 210 21.09 -0.76 22.62
C LEU A 210 20.97 -1.80 23.73
N LYS A 211 20.26 -1.43 24.80
CA LYS A 211 19.90 -2.35 25.90
C LYS A 211 18.56 -3.03 25.62
N TYR A 212 18.28 -4.08 26.37
CA TYR A 212 16.96 -4.71 26.36
C TYR A 212 15.86 -3.69 26.74
N GLY A 213 14.78 -3.65 25.96
CA GLY A 213 13.71 -2.67 26.08
C GLY A 213 13.94 -1.38 25.29
N GLU A 214 15.11 -1.21 24.67
CA GLU A 214 15.44 -0.05 23.85
C GLU A 214 15.40 -0.38 22.36
N VAL A 215 15.08 0.61 21.52
CA VAL A 215 15.17 0.54 20.06
C VAL A 215 15.77 1.84 19.52
N PHE A 216 16.39 1.79 18.34
CA PHE A 216 16.73 3.01 17.60
C PHE A 216 15.80 3.17 16.40
N ILE A 217 15.26 4.38 16.24
CA ILE A 217 14.31 4.71 15.18
C ILE A 217 14.66 6.09 14.63
N GLN A 218 14.99 6.13 13.34
CA GLN A 218 15.08 7.36 12.56
C GLN A 218 14.20 7.22 11.33
N ALA A 219 13.24 8.13 11.18
CA ALA A 219 12.20 8.07 10.17
C ALA A 219 12.30 9.26 9.22
N SER A 220 11.78 9.11 8.00
CA SER A 220 11.55 10.24 7.10
C SER A 220 10.08 10.71 7.11
N ASN A 221 9.88 11.98 6.75
CA ASN A 221 8.54 12.57 6.58
C ASN A 221 7.92 12.27 5.21
N SER A 222 8.74 11.91 4.22
CA SER A 222 8.26 11.59 2.88
C SER A 222 9.13 10.52 2.21
N ALA A 223 8.64 10.03 1.06
CA ALA A 223 9.35 9.09 0.20
C ALA A 223 10.66 9.66 -0.37
N ASN A 224 10.86 10.98 -0.35
CA ASN A 224 12.09 11.60 -0.85
C ASN A 224 13.24 11.58 0.15
N GLU A 225 13.01 11.13 1.39
CA GLU A 225 14.00 11.02 2.48
C GLU A 225 14.83 12.29 2.76
N SER A 226 14.41 13.46 2.25
CA SER A 226 15.09 14.74 2.44
C SER A 226 14.95 15.31 3.85
N ASP A 227 13.94 14.86 4.58
CA ASP A 227 13.57 15.34 5.92
C ASP A 227 13.45 14.14 6.85
N LYS A 228 14.55 13.89 7.58
CA LYS A 228 14.73 12.76 8.51
C LYS A 228 14.73 13.29 9.93
N PHE A 229 14.13 12.55 10.84
CA PHE A 229 14.10 12.87 12.25
C PHE A 229 14.26 11.61 13.10
N VAL A 230 14.87 11.79 14.26
CA VAL A 230 15.04 10.73 15.27
C VAL A 230 13.80 10.70 16.16
N VAL A 231 13.30 9.50 16.42
CA VAL A 231 12.22 9.28 17.40
C VAL A 231 12.86 8.94 18.74
N THR A 232 12.39 9.58 19.81
CA THR A 232 12.80 9.28 21.19
C THR A 232 11.59 9.18 22.11
N GLY A 233 11.66 8.36 23.15
CA GLY A 233 10.57 8.18 24.10
C GLY A 233 9.89 6.81 23.98
N LYS A 234 8.67 6.67 24.50
CA LYS A 234 7.94 5.40 24.44
C LYS A 234 7.39 5.17 23.04
N VAL A 235 7.50 3.93 22.57
CA VAL A 235 6.94 3.49 21.29
C VAL A 235 6.21 2.17 21.46
N VAL A 236 5.17 1.98 20.66
CA VAL A 236 4.49 0.69 20.48
C VAL A 236 5.07 -0.01 19.27
N VAL A 237 5.46 -1.25 19.44
CA VAL A 237 5.95 -2.13 18.39
C VAL A 237 5.11 -3.40 18.35
N ALA A 238 4.70 -3.79 17.15
CA ALA A 238 3.96 -5.03 16.90
C ALA A 238 4.23 -5.54 15.48
N LYS A 239 4.03 -6.83 15.25
CA LYS A 239 4.12 -7.42 13.91
C LYS A 239 2.76 -7.98 13.51
N ASN A 240 2.26 -7.57 12.34
CA ASN A 240 1.01 -8.12 11.82
C ASN A 240 1.26 -9.40 11.00
N PRO A 241 0.33 -10.37 11.03
CA PRO A 241 -0.82 -10.46 11.92
C PRO A 241 -0.42 -10.72 13.38
N CYS A 242 -1.12 -10.12 14.33
CA CYS A 242 -0.92 -10.32 15.78
C CYS A 242 -2.25 -10.66 16.46
N LEU A 243 -2.24 -11.65 17.36
CA LEU A 243 -3.45 -12.15 18.03
C LEU A 243 -3.29 -12.20 19.54
N HIS A 244 -2.09 -12.47 20.05
CA HIS A 244 -1.88 -12.58 21.49
C HIS A 244 -1.69 -11.17 22.09
N PRO A 245 -2.29 -10.83 23.24
CA PRO A 245 -2.08 -9.52 23.89
C PRO A 245 -0.60 -9.19 24.14
N GLY A 246 0.24 -10.20 24.35
CA GLY A 246 1.69 -10.06 24.51
C GLY A 246 2.45 -9.68 23.23
N ASP A 247 1.82 -9.73 22.05
CA ASP A 247 2.41 -9.32 20.76
C ASP A 247 2.64 -7.82 20.64
N ILE A 248 1.96 -7.03 21.47
CA ILE A 248 2.15 -5.59 21.55
C ILE A 248 3.24 -5.29 22.58
N ARG A 249 4.37 -4.74 22.12
CA ARG A 249 5.49 -4.36 22.96
C ARG A 249 5.54 -2.86 23.15
N ILE A 250 5.76 -2.42 24.40
CA ILE A 250 6.06 -1.02 24.72
C ILE A 250 7.57 -0.93 24.93
N LEU A 251 8.25 -0.29 24.00
CA LEU A 251 9.71 -0.13 24.00
C LEU A 251 10.09 1.34 24.16
N LYS A 252 11.38 1.61 24.38
CA LYS A 252 11.92 2.96 24.48
C LYS A 252 12.80 3.25 23.27
N ALA A 253 12.37 4.19 22.43
CA ALA A 253 13.23 4.74 21.39
C ALA A 253 14.30 5.64 22.02
N VAL A 254 15.57 5.35 21.71
CA VAL A 254 16.73 6.08 22.22
C VAL A 254 17.62 6.53 21.06
N TYR A 255 18.23 7.71 21.20
CA TYR A 255 19.20 8.21 20.25
C TYR A 255 20.60 7.65 20.55
N THR A 256 21.32 7.24 19.51
CA THR A 256 22.74 6.91 19.59
C THR A 256 23.42 7.27 18.26
N PRO A 257 24.51 8.06 18.27
CA PRO A 257 25.15 8.54 17.05
C PRO A 257 25.76 7.41 16.20
N VAL A 258 26.05 6.26 16.79
CA VAL A 258 26.63 5.10 16.09
C VAL A 258 25.63 4.44 15.13
N LEU A 259 24.33 4.74 15.27
CA LEU A 259 23.27 4.23 14.41
C LEU A 259 22.66 5.31 13.49
N ASP A 260 23.26 6.51 13.38
CA ASP A 260 22.73 7.61 12.57
C ASP A 260 22.58 7.27 11.07
N HIS A 261 23.30 6.26 10.58
CA HIS A 261 23.17 5.75 9.21
C HIS A 261 21.93 4.88 8.98
N MET A 262 21.25 4.45 10.05
CA MET A 262 20.05 3.61 9.99
C MET A 262 18.81 4.50 9.82
N VAL A 263 18.08 4.36 8.73
CA VAL A 263 16.92 5.19 8.38
C VAL A 263 15.80 4.31 7.87
N ASN A 264 14.57 4.61 8.28
CA ASN A 264 13.35 3.92 7.83
C ASN A 264 13.35 2.40 8.13
N CYS A 265 14.03 2.02 9.20
CA CYS A 265 14.00 0.70 9.81
C CYS A 265 13.95 0.85 11.34
N VAL A 266 13.47 -0.19 12.02
CA VAL A 266 13.52 -0.27 13.49
C VAL A 266 14.68 -1.16 13.88
N VAL A 267 15.62 -0.62 14.66
CA VAL A 267 16.82 -1.35 15.07
C VAL A 267 16.61 -1.90 16.48
N PHE A 268 16.67 -3.23 16.60
CA PHE A 268 16.48 -3.97 17.83
C PHE A 268 17.81 -4.29 18.53
N PRO A 269 17.83 -4.42 19.85
CA PRO A 269 19.02 -4.75 20.61
C PRO A 269 19.38 -6.22 20.42
N GLN A 270 20.68 -6.50 20.35
CA GLN A 270 21.19 -7.87 20.33
C GLN A 270 21.41 -8.46 21.74
N GLN A 271 20.89 -7.80 22.77
CA GLN A 271 21.09 -8.12 24.18
C GLN A 271 19.77 -8.21 24.92
N GLY A 272 19.70 -9.14 25.88
CA GLY A 272 18.54 -9.33 26.72
C GLY A 272 18.20 -10.80 26.92
N PRO A 273 17.08 -11.10 27.59
CA PRO A 273 16.61 -12.47 27.83
C PRO A 273 15.89 -13.09 26.60
N ARG A 274 15.33 -12.27 25.70
CA ARG A 274 14.57 -12.70 24.52
C ARG A 274 14.64 -11.62 23.43
N PRO A 275 14.71 -11.95 22.14
CA PRO A 275 14.69 -10.94 21.06
C PRO A 275 13.30 -10.28 20.96
N HIS A 276 13.25 -8.94 20.89
CA HIS A 276 11.98 -8.22 20.69
C HIS A 276 11.22 -8.60 19.41
N PRO A 277 11.89 -8.92 18.27
CA PRO A 277 11.24 -9.58 17.13
C PRO A 277 10.42 -10.80 17.54
N ASN A 278 11.03 -11.74 18.27
CA ASN A 278 10.37 -12.96 18.70
C ASN A 278 9.25 -12.71 19.73
N GLU A 279 9.33 -11.63 20.51
CA GLU A 279 8.23 -11.18 21.38
C GLU A 279 7.02 -10.65 20.59
N CYS A 280 7.23 -10.19 19.36
CA CYS A 280 6.19 -9.68 18.46
C CYS A 280 5.70 -10.79 17.54
N SER A 281 4.77 -11.64 18.01
CA SER A 281 4.18 -12.70 17.18
C SER A 281 5.18 -13.72 16.60
N GLY A 282 6.23 -14.05 17.35
CA GLY A 282 7.25 -15.02 16.93
C GLY A 282 8.07 -14.58 15.73
N SER A 283 8.10 -13.27 15.43
CA SER A 283 8.77 -12.70 14.27
C SER A 283 10.30 -12.85 14.30
N ASP A 284 10.90 -12.82 13.10
CA ASP A 284 12.34 -12.83 12.86
C ASP A 284 12.76 -11.55 12.11
N LEU A 285 14.01 -11.51 11.61
CA LEU A 285 14.55 -10.38 10.84
C LEU A 285 14.78 -10.75 9.36
N ASP A 286 13.99 -11.66 8.79
CA ASP A 286 14.16 -12.15 7.40
C ASP A 286 13.46 -11.28 6.33
N GLY A 287 12.80 -10.21 6.78
CA GLY A 287 12.04 -9.26 5.97
C GLY A 287 10.76 -8.75 6.62
N ASP A 288 10.50 -9.14 7.87
CA ASP A 288 9.32 -8.71 8.61
C ASP A 288 9.24 -7.18 8.77
N ILE A 289 8.02 -6.68 8.61
CA ILE A 289 7.68 -5.26 8.73
C ILE A 289 6.85 -5.06 10.00
N TYR A 290 7.33 -4.17 10.87
CA TYR A 290 6.75 -3.87 12.17
C TYR A 290 5.88 -2.63 12.10
N PHE A 291 4.71 -2.69 12.73
CA PHE A 291 3.96 -1.52 13.13
C PHE A 291 4.75 -0.83 14.25
N VAL A 292 5.21 0.39 14.01
CA VAL A 292 5.91 1.22 15.00
C VAL A 292 5.14 2.53 15.14
N SER A 293 4.68 2.85 16.34
CA SER A 293 3.94 4.08 16.64
C SER A 293 4.50 4.76 17.87
N TRP A 294 4.76 6.06 17.75
CA TRP A 294 5.14 6.95 18.86
C TRP A 294 4.02 7.91 19.24
N ASP A 295 2.83 7.74 18.67
CA ASP A 295 1.60 8.42 19.09
C ASP A 295 1.31 8.14 20.58
N PRO A 296 1.34 9.15 21.46
CA PRO A 296 1.17 8.96 22.91
C PRO A 296 -0.21 8.42 23.28
N ASP A 297 -1.24 8.67 22.46
CA ASP A 297 -2.60 8.17 22.72
C ASP A 297 -2.74 6.67 22.45
N LEU A 298 -1.84 6.11 21.64
CA LEU A 298 -1.84 4.68 21.28
C LEU A 298 -0.94 3.83 22.18
N ILE A 299 -0.16 4.43 23.08
CA ILE A 299 0.67 3.68 24.04
C ILE A 299 -0.26 3.04 25.10
N PRO A 300 -0.33 1.70 25.19
CA PRO A 300 -1.18 1.04 26.18
C PRO A 300 -0.70 1.29 27.61
N THR A 301 -1.61 1.10 28.57
CA THR A 301 -1.31 1.33 30.00
C THR A 301 -0.53 0.18 30.63
N ARG A 302 -0.57 -1.00 30.01
CA ARG A 302 0.07 -2.23 30.50
C ARG A 302 0.60 -3.08 29.35
N MET A 303 1.45 -4.03 29.70
CA MET A 303 2.03 -5.01 28.79
C MET A 303 1.80 -6.42 29.34
N VAL A 304 1.56 -7.39 28.46
CA VAL A 304 1.41 -8.80 28.80
C VAL A 304 2.68 -9.55 28.40
N ALA A 305 2.98 -10.66 29.08
CA ALA A 305 4.08 -11.53 28.71
C ALA A 305 3.84 -12.09 27.29
N PRO A 306 4.85 -12.10 26.39
CA PRO A 306 4.72 -12.73 25.09
C PRO A 306 4.48 -14.24 25.23
N MET A 307 3.67 -14.80 24.32
CA MET A 307 3.45 -16.24 24.22
C MET A 307 4.75 -16.98 23.89
N ASP A 308 4.79 -18.29 24.11
CA ASP A 308 5.84 -19.13 23.54
C ASP A 308 5.54 -19.37 22.05
N TYR A 309 6.49 -19.00 21.19
CA TYR A 309 6.43 -19.19 19.74
C TYR A 309 7.37 -20.30 19.28
N THR A 310 7.72 -21.23 20.17
CA THR A 310 8.50 -22.41 19.78
C THR A 310 7.71 -23.21 18.73
N PRO A 311 8.25 -23.39 17.52
CA PRO A 311 7.52 -24.08 16.45
C PRO A 311 7.34 -25.57 16.78
N ALA A 312 6.32 -26.18 16.15
CA ALA A 312 6.18 -27.62 16.18
C ALA A 312 7.42 -28.29 15.53
N PRO A 313 7.86 -29.47 16.01
CA PRO A 313 8.96 -30.19 15.38
C PRO A 313 8.65 -30.45 13.90
N THR A 314 9.57 -30.05 13.02
CA THR A 314 9.47 -30.36 11.59
C THR A 314 9.51 -31.86 11.38
N GLU A 315 8.60 -32.38 10.55
CA GLU A 315 8.67 -33.76 10.09
C GLU A 315 9.92 -33.96 9.22
N THR A 316 10.81 -34.84 9.65
CA THR A 316 12.03 -35.19 8.92
C THR A 316 11.85 -36.56 8.28
N LEU A 317 11.98 -36.62 6.96
CA LEU A 317 12.02 -37.87 6.22
C LEU A 317 13.42 -38.47 6.29
N ASP A 318 13.50 -39.80 6.31
CA ASP A 318 14.74 -40.57 6.32
C ASP A 318 15.30 -40.82 4.90
N HIS A 319 14.66 -40.26 3.88
CA HIS A 319 14.97 -40.41 2.47
C HIS A 319 14.75 -39.09 1.71
N ASP A 320 15.20 -39.06 0.45
CA ASP A 320 14.96 -37.92 -0.44
C ASP A 320 13.48 -37.85 -0.83
N VAL A 321 12.92 -36.64 -0.80
CA VAL A 321 11.51 -36.36 -1.11
C VAL A 321 11.14 -36.89 -2.50
N VAL A 322 10.09 -37.72 -2.59
CA VAL A 322 9.55 -38.21 -3.86
C VAL A 322 8.33 -37.41 -4.33
N ILE A 323 8.01 -37.46 -5.62
CA ILE A 323 6.95 -36.63 -6.21
C ILE A 323 5.55 -36.97 -5.64
N GLU A 324 5.33 -38.22 -5.26
CA GLU A 324 4.09 -38.68 -4.63
C GLU A 324 3.84 -38.00 -3.28
N GLU A 325 4.87 -37.81 -2.47
CA GLU A 325 4.79 -37.10 -1.18
C GLU A 325 4.51 -35.62 -1.40
N VAL A 326 5.06 -35.01 -2.47
CA VAL A 326 4.73 -33.64 -2.85
C VAL A 326 3.25 -33.51 -3.23
N HIS A 327 2.70 -34.48 -3.97
CA HIS A 327 1.27 -34.51 -4.31
C HIS A 327 0.38 -34.64 -3.06
N GLU A 328 0.74 -35.55 -2.15
CA GLU A 328 0.02 -35.75 -0.90
C GLU A 328 0.09 -34.51 -0.02
N TYR A 329 1.27 -33.91 0.13
CA TYR A 329 1.46 -32.66 0.86
C TYR A 329 0.60 -31.53 0.29
N PHE A 330 0.55 -31.41 -1.04
CA PHE A 330 -0.29 -30.39 -1.70
C PHE A 330 -1.78 -30.59 -1.42
N ALA A 331 -2.27 -31.84 -1.48
CA ALA A 331 -3.66 -32.17 -1.14
C ALA A 331 -3.95 -31.88 0.35
N ASN A 332 -3.07 -32.30 1.24
CA ASN A 332 -3.18 -32.03 2.67
C ASN A 332 -3.16 -30.53 2.98
N TYR A 333 -2.30 -29.77 2.31
CA TYR A 333 -2.21 -28.32 2.47
C TYR A 333 -3.54 -27.63 2.16
N ILE A 334 -4.17 -27.98 1.05
CA ILE A 334 -5.47 -27.42 0.63
C ILE A 334 -6.57 -27.72 1.66
N VAL A 335 -6.59 -28.93 2.22
CA VAL A 335 -7.62 -29.36 3.17
C VAL A 335 -7.43 -28.71 4.55
N ASN A 336 -6.18 -28.51 4.97
CA ASN A 336 -5.85 -28.08 6.32
C ASN A 336 -5.51 -26.57 6.44
N GLU A 337 -5.65 -25.79 5.38
CA GLU A 337 -5.46 -24.33 5.42
C GLU A 337 -6.54 -23.66 6.31
N SER A 338 -6.18 -23.38 7.57
CA SER A 338 -7.12 -22.88 8.58
C SER A 338 -6.83 -21.45 9.06
N LEU A 339 -5.80 -20.79 8.53
CA LEU A 339 -5.30 -19.49 9.00
C LEU A 339 -6.36 -18.38 8.98
N GLY A 340 -7.12 -18.29 7.87
CA GLY A 340 -8.21 -17.32 7.75
C GLY A 340 -9.40 -17.62 8.66
N ILE A 341 -9.66 -18.90 8.95
CA ILE A 341 -10.73 -19.33 9.86
C ILE A 341 -10.38 -18.93 11.29
N ILE A 342 -9.16 -19.24 11.74
CA ILE A 342 -8.65 -18.91 13.07
C ILE A 342 -8.64 -17.39 13.29
N ALA A 343 -8.12 -16.61 12.33
CA ALA A 343 -8.09 -15.15 12.44
C ALA A 343 -9.49 -14.54 12.58
N ASN A 344 -10.45 -15.02 11.79
CA ASN A 344 -11.84 -14.56 11.87
C ASN A 344 -12.49 -14.97 13.19
N ALA A 345 -12.27 -16.20 13.65
CA ALA A 345 -12.77 -16.66 14.94
C ALA A 345 -12.23 -15.78 16.08
N HIS A 346 -10.94 -15.47 16.06
CA HIS A 346 -10.31 -14.64 17.08
C HIS A 346 -10.95 -13.24 17.16
N VAL A 347 -11.22 -12.61 16.01
CA VAL A 347 -11.91 -11.31 15.96
C VAL A 347 -13.31 -11.39 16.58
N VAL A 348 -14.04 -12.48 16.33
CA VAL A 348 -15.40 -12.65 16.86
C VAL A 348 -15.39 -12.89 18.37
N PHE A 349 -14.55 -13.79 18.87
CA PHE A 349 -14.45 -14.04 20.31
C PHE A 349 -13.96 -12.81 21.06
N ALA A 350 -12.95 -12.11 20.53
CA ALA A 350 -12.46 -10.89 21.17
C ALA A 350 -13.48 -9.75 21.21
N ASP A 351 -14.45 -9.71 20.29
CA ASP A 351 -15.56 -8.74 20.33
C ASP A 351 -16.66 -9.15 21.33
N LYS A 352 -16.91 -10.46 21.46
CA LYS A 352 -18.02 -11.00 22.26
C LYS A 352 -17.67 -11.13 23.75
N GLU A 353 -16.45 -11.53 24.05
CA GLU A 353 -16.01 -11.84 25.41
C GLU A 353 -15.62 -10.57 26.18
N SER A 354 -15.94 -10.53 27.48
CA SER A 354 -15.64 -9.36 28.34
C SER A 354 -14.14 -9.10 28.50
N LEU A 355 -13.33 -10.16 28.51
CA LEU A 355 -11.87 -10.12 28.56
C LEU A 355 -11.21 -9.88 27.19
N LYS A 356 -12.01 -9.73 26.13
CA LYS A 356 -11.53 -9.48 24.76
C LYS A 356 -10.47 -10.52 24.34
N ALA A 357 -9.29 -10.07 23.87
CA ALA A 357 -8.21 -10.95 23.43
C ALA A 357 -7.51 -11.73 24.57
N GLU A 358 -7.80 -11.41 25.85
CA GLU A 358 -7.35 -12.20 27.01
C GLU A 358 -8.32 -13.32 27.40
N SER A 359 -9.44 -13.48 26.67
CA SER A 359 -10.32 -14.63 26.87
C SER A 359 -9.60 -15.93 26.55
N THR A 360 -9.95 -17.01 27.26
CA THR A 360 -9.38 -18.34 27.06
C THR A 360 -9.47 -18.80 25.60
N GLN A 361 -10.57 -18.48 24.93
CA GLN A 361 -10.81 -18.78 23.52
C GLN A 361 -9.82 -18.04 22.62
N CYS A 362 -9.59 -16.75 22.84
CA CYS A 362 -8.64 -15.95 22.07
C CYS A 362 -7.20 -16.42 22.27
N ILE A 363 -6.80 -16.75 23.49
CA ILE A 363 -5.44 -17.27 23.78
C ILE A 363 -5.21 -18.60 23.03
N LYS A 364 -6.13 -19.56 23.12
CA LYS A 364 -6.05 -20.82 22.36
C LYS A 364 -6.02 -20.59 20.84
N LEU A 365 -6.81 -19.63 20.34
CA LEU A 365 -6.79 -19.28 18.92
C LEU A 365 -5.46 -18.67 18.49
N ALA A 366 -4.79 -17.89 19.35
CA ALA A 366 -3.46 -17.35 19.07
C ALA A 366 -2.39 -18.46 18.99
N GLU A 367 -2.45 -19.46 19.87
CA GLU A 367 -1.60 -20.65 19.83
C GLU A 367 -1.80 -21.43 18.52
N LEU A 368 -3.05 -21.73 18.17
CA LEU A 368 -3.39 -22.42 16.91
C LEU A 368 -3.00 -21.62 15.68
N PHE A 369 -3.08 -20.29 15.75
CA PHE A 369 -2.66 -19.41 14.66
C PHE A 369 -1.15 -19.52 14.42
N SER A 370 -0.34 -19.59 15.48
CA SER A 370 1.11 -19.81 15.37
C SER A 370 1.42 -21.14 14.68
N ILE A 371 0.72 -22.22 15.05
CA ILE A 371 0.86 -23.52 14.40
C ILE A 371 0.48 -23.44 12.91
N ALA A 372 -0.63 -22.76 12.59
CA ALA A 372 -1.10 -22.62 11.21
C ALA A 372 -0.14 -21.82 10.31
N VAL A 373 0.57 -20.82 10.86
CA VAL A 373 1.58 -20.03 10.13
C VAL A 373 2.78 -20.89 9.73
N ASP A 374 3.20 -21.81 10.60
CA ASP A 374 4.35 -22.69 10.36
C ASP A 374 3.96 -24.04 9.75
N TYR A 375 2.68 -24.34 9.57
CA TYR A 375 2.22 -25.53 8.86
C TYR A 375 2.92 -25.75 7.50
N PRO A 376 3.08 -24.72 6.63
CA PRO A 376 3.81 -24.86 5.37
C PRO A 376 5.27 -25.35 5.50
N LYS A 377 5.87 -25.20 6.68
CA LYS A 377 7.27 -25.54 6.97
C LYS A 377 7.41 -26.81 7.81
N THR A 378 6.43 -27.09 8.66
CA THR A 378 6.49 -28.14 9.68
C THR A 378 5.72 -29.39 9.30
N GLY A 379 4.70 -29.28 8.43
CA GLY A 379 3.78 -30.36 8.12
C GLY A 379 2.68 -30.59 9.16
N VAL A 380 2.68 -29.84 10.26
CA VAL A 380 1.73 -30.03 11.38
C VAL A 380 0.50 -29.11 11.25
N PRO A 381 -0.72 -29.64 11.01
CA PRO A 381 -1.91 -28.81 10.81
C PRO A 381 -2.49 -28.31 12.15
N ALA A 382 -3.00 -27.08 12.16
CA ALA A 382 -3.70 -26.53 13.31
C ALA A 382 -5.14 -27.08 13.38
N GLN A 383 -5.42 -27.91 14.39
CA GLN A 383 -6.74 -28.51 14.62
C GLN A 383 -7.60 -27.59 15.49
N ILE A 384 -8.70 -27.07 14.95
CA ILE A 384 -9.60 -26.15 15.66
C ILE A 384 -10.62 -26.96 16.48
N PRO A 385 -10.63 -26.84 17.83
CA PRO A 385 -11.64 -27.49 18.66
C PRO A 385 -13.07 -26.99 18.39
N SER A 386 -14.06 -27.85 18.66
CA SER A 386 -15.48 -27.56 18.41
C SER A 386 -15.99 -26.28 19.11
N GLU A 387 -15.47 -25.98 20.30
CA GLU A 387 -15.81 -24.81 21.11
C GLU A 387 -15.28 -23.49 20.54
N LEU A 388 -14.27 -23.54 19.66
CA LEU A 388 -13.71 -22.37 18.98
C LEU A 388 -14.39 -22.12 17.62
N HIS A 389 -15.45 -22.87 17.29
CA HIS A 389 -16.24 -22.62 16.08
C HIS A 389 -17.28 -21.52 16.31
N VAL A 390 -17.19 -20.47 15.50
CA VAL A 390 -18.11 -19.33 15.56
C VAL A 390 -19.48 -19.68 14.97
N ARG A 391 -20.54 -19.43 15.75
CA ARG A 391 -21.93 -19.63 15.34
C ARG A 391 -22.63 -18.34 14.90
N GLU A 392 -22.19 -17.20 15.42
CA GLU A 392 -22.80 -15.90 15.21
C GLU A 392 -21.69 -14.84 15.04
N TYR A 393 -21.86 -13.94 14.08
CA TYR A 393 -20.83 -12.97 13.68
C TYR A 393 -21.23 -11.53 14.03
N PRO A 394 -20.29 -10.64 14.36
CA PRO A 394 -20.60 -9.24 14.58
C PRO A 394 -20.99 -8.53 13.27
N ASP A 395 -21.83 -7.52 13.38
CA ASP A 395 -22.40 -6.72 12.28
C ASP A 395 -21.33 -6.17 11.31
N PHE A 396 -20.15 -5.80 11.83
CA PHE A 396 -19.06 -5.28 11.01
C PHE A 396 -18.38 -6.29 10.07
N MET A 397 -18.68 -7.59 10.20
CA MET A 397 -18.16 -8.63 9.30
C MET A 397 -19.05 -8.90 8.08
N GLU A 398 -20.27 -8.35 8.04
CA GLU A 398 -21.19 -8.41 6.89
C GLU A 398 -21.44 -9.83 6.33
N LYS A 399 -21.54 -10.83 7.22
CA LYS A 399 -21.86 -12.22 6.86
C LYS A 399 -23.35 -12.40 6.58
N LEU A 400 -23.77 -12.11 5.34
CA LEU A 400 -25.17 -12.13 4.90
C LEU A 400 -25.86 -13.50 5.02
N ASP A 401 -25.10 -14.58 4.98
CA ASP A 401 -25.54 -15.98 5.03
C ASP A 401 -25.52 -16.58 6.45
N ARG A 402 -25.16 -15.79 7.48
CA ARG A 402 -24.98 -16.26 8.86
C ARG A 402 -25.76 -15.41 9.86
N ALA A 403 -26.00 -15.97 11.04
CA ALA A 403 -26.56 -15.21 12.15
C ALA A 403 -25.60 -14.08 12.56
N THR A 404 -26.14 -12.89 12.83
CA THR A 404 -25.34 -11.71 13.19
C THR A 404 -25.87 -10.97 14.41
N TYR A 405 -24.96 -10.36 15.19
CA TYR A 405 -25.28 -9.49 16.33
C TYR A 405 -24.66 -8.10 16.16
N ILE A 406 -25.21 -7.10 16.87
CA ILE A 406 -24.63 -5.75 16.90
C ILE A 406 -23.45 -5.74 17.87
N SER A 407 -22.23 -5.55 17.35
CA SER A 407 -21.02 -5.45 18.17
C SER A 407 -21.10 -4.26 19.13
N LYS A 408 -20.79 -4.49 20.40
CA LYS A 408 -20.65 -3.43 21.42
C LYS A 408 -19.22 -2.87 21.51
N GLY A 409 -18.26 -3.55 20.88
CA GLY A 409 -16.86 -3.16 20.86
C GLY A 409 -16.56 -1.98 19.94
N VAL A 410 -15.34 -1.46 20.06
CA VAL A 410 -14.87 -0.31 19.28
C VAL A 410 -14.95 -0.52 17.77
N ILE A 411 -14.63 -1.73 17.27
CA ILE A 411 -14.67 -2.02 15.83
C ILE A 411 -16.10 -1.89 15.29
N GLY A 412 -17.10 -2.36 16.04
CA GLY A 412 -18.52 -2.18 15.70
C GLY A 412 -18.92 -0.71 15.63
N LYS A 413 -18.48 0.11 16.60
CA LYS A 413 -18.73 1.57 16.60
C LYS A 413 -18.12 2.22 15.36
N LEU A 414 -16.84 1.95 15.10
CA LEU A 414 -16.10 2.47 13.95
C LEU A 414 -16.77 2.11 12.62
N TYR A 415 -17.16 0.83 12.46
CA TYR A 415 -17.89 0.35 11.28
C TYR A 415 -19.21 1.09 11.06
N ARG A 416 -20.03 1.24 12.11
CA ARG A 416 -21.33 1.90 12.00
C ARG A 416 -21.20 3.38 11.67
N GLU A 417 -20.19 4.08 12.19
CA GLU A 417 -19.93 5.48 11.83
C GLU A 417 -19.59 5.63 10.34
N ILE A 418 -18.75 4.76 9.77
CA ILE A 418 -18.46 4.79 8.33
C ILE A 418 -19.67 4.33 7.50
N LYS A 419 -20.47 3.38 7.98
CA LYS A 419 -21.68 2.91 7.27
C LYS A 419 -22.70 4.01 7.05
N LYS A 420 -22.74 5.04 7.90
CA LYS A 420 -23.57 6.25 7.71
C LYS A 420 -23.09 7.14 6.55
N GLN A 421 -21.83 6.99 6.13
CA GLN A 421 -21.27 7.75 5.01
C GLN A 421 -21.73 7.12 3.69
N SER A 422 -22.49 7.87 2.90
CA SER A 422 -22.81 7.49 1.52
C SER A 422 -21.81 8.17 0.57
N PRO A 423 -20.94 7.42 -0.11
CA PRO A 423 -20.12 8.01 -1.16
C PRO A 423 -21.04 8.40 -2.32
N HIS A 424 -21.22 9.69 -2.54
CA HIS A 424 -21.79 10.19 -3.79
C HIS A 424 -20.69 10.25 -4.83
N ILE A 425 -20.77 9.35 -5.82
CA ILE A 425 -19.97 9.44 -7.05
C ILE A 425 -20.86 10.13 -8.08
N GLY A 426 -20.48 11.33 -8.50
CA GLY A 426 -21.19 12.10 -9.51
C GLY A 426 -21.15 11.42 -10.87
N HIS A 427 -22.24 11.50 -11.63
CA HIS A 427 -22.29 11.05 -13.02
C HIS A 427 -21.99 12.21 -13.97
N PHE A 428 -21.26 11.94 -15.05
CA PHE A 428 -21.12 12.89 -16.13
C PHE A 428 -22.43 12.96 -16.91
N THR A 429 -23.11 14.11 -16.85
CA THR A 429 -24.37 14.36 -17.57
C THR A 429 -24.18 15.41 -18.66
N LYS A 430 -25.16 15.58 -19.55
CA LYS A 430 -25.14 16.65 -20.56
C LYS A 430 -25.01 18.04 -19.94
N ASP A 431 -25.57 18.26 -18.75
CA ASP A 431 -25.45 19.53 -18.03
C ASP A 431 -24.09 19.71 -17.35
N VAL A 432 -23.44 18.61 -16.94
CA VAL A 432 -22.03 18.67 -16.52
C VAL A 432 -21.17 19.04 -17.72
N ALA A 433 -21.34 18.36 -18.86
CA ALA A 433 -20.63 18.65 -20.10
C ALA A 433 -20.72 20.14 -20.49
N ARG A 434 -21.91 20.75 -20.42
CA ARG A 434 -22.11 22.18 -20.71
C ARG A 434 -21.32 23.11 -19.77
N ARG A 435 -21.25 22.77 -18.49
CA ARG A 435 -20.64 23.61 -17.45
C ARG A 435 -19.14 23.41 -17.31
N SER A 436 -18.65 22.22 -17.65
CA SER A 436 -17.25 21.83 -17.47
C SER A 436 -16.44 21.82 -18.76
N TYR A 437 -17.02 22.23 -19.89
CA TYR A 437 -16.31 22.31 -21.16
C TYR A 437 -15.25 23.41 -21.13
N ASP A 438 -13.99 23.00 -21.16
CA ASP A 438 -12.81 23.82 -21.00
C ASP A 438 -12.34 24.34 -22.36
N THR A 439 -12.75 25.57 -22.67
CA THR A 439 -12.36 26.25 -23.92
C THR A 439 -10.85 26.49 -24.03
N ASP A 440 -10.09 26.39 -22.94
CA ASP A 440 -8.63 26.52 -22.98
C ASP A 440 -7.98 25.35 -23.68
N LEU A 441 -8.63 24.18 -23.67
CA LEU A 441 -8.16 22.98 -24.34
C LEU A 441 -8.46 23.01 -25.85
N ILE A 442 -9.04 24.11 -26.36
CA ILE A 442 -9.34 24.29 -27.78
C ILE A 442 -8.22 25.01 -28.51
N VAL A 443 -7.67 24.32 -29.51
CA VAL A 443 -6.52 24.73 -30.32
C VAL A 443 -6.95 24.80 -31.78
N ASP A 444 -6.49 25.81 -32.51
CA ASP A 444 -6.82 25.99 -33.92
C ASP A 444 -6.37 24.77 -34.75
N GLY A 445 -7.18 24.36 -35.74
CA GLY A 445 -6.95 23.16 -36.55
C GLY A 445 -7.48 21.86 -35.94
N TYR A 446 -8.11 21.89 -34.75
CA TYR A 446 -8.70 20.68 -34.16
C TYR A 446 -9.82 20.07 -35.01
N GLN A 447 -10.52 20.89 -35.79
CA GLN A 447 -11.64 20.48 -36.65
C GLN A 447 -11.21 19.44 -37.69
N ASP A 448 -9.98 19.54 -38.18
CA ASP A 448 -9.42 18.65 -39.20
C ASP A 448 -9.33 17.20 -38.72
N TYR A 449 -9.26 17.00 -37.40
CA TYR A 449 -9.10 15.69 -36.75
C TYR A 449 -10.38 15.15 -36.10
N ILE A 450 -11.53 15.81 -36.27
CA ILE A 450 -12.78 15.41 -35.61
C ILE A 450 -13.26 14.04 -36.06
N THR A 451 -13.20 13.76 -37.37
CA THR A 451 -13.68 12.49 -37.94
C THR A 451 -12.93 11.29 -37.34
N GLU A 452 -11.60 11.39 -37.27
CA GLU A 452 -10.77 10.33 -36.69
C GLU A 452 -10.96 10.25 -35.18
N ALA A 453 -11.02 11.40 -34.49
CA ALA A 453 -11.25 11.44 -33.05
C ALA A 453 -12.56 10.75 -32.65
N VAL A 454 -13.64 10.91 -33.42
CA VAL A 454 -14.91 10.20 -33.22
C VAL A 454 -14.74 8.69 -33.35
N TRP A 455 -13.98 8.24 -34.36
CA TRP A 455 -13.69 6.81 -34.56
C TRP A 455 -12.91 6.23 -33.37
N PHE A 456 -11.80 6.85 -32.99
CA PHE A 456 -10.95 6.35 -31.90
C PHE A 456 -11.65 6.41 -30.54
N LYS A 457 -12.50 7.42 -30.33
CA LYS A 457 -13.37 7.49 -29.15
C LYS A 457 -14.34 6.32 -29.11
N GLY A 458 -14.95 5.97 -30.24
CA GLY A 458 -15.84 4.82 -30.36
C GLY A 458 -15.14 3.50 -30.03
N GLU A 459 -13.95 3.27 -30.59
CA GLU A 459 -13.15 2.09 -30.31
C GLU A 459 -12.69 2.00 -28.85
N TYR A 460 -12.26 3.12 -28.27
CA TYR A 460 -11.89 3.17 -26.86
C TYR A 460 -13.05 2.79 -25.95
N ASP A 461 -14.22 3.39 -26.19
CA ASP A 461 -15.43 3.14 -25.41
C ASP A 461 -15.93 1.70 -25.55
N PHE A 462 -15.87 1.15 -26.76
CA PHE A 462 -16.21 -0.24 -27.00
C PHE A 462 -15.32 -1.18 -26.18
N LYS A 463 -14.00 -1.00 -26.26
CA LYS A 463 -13.02 -1.82 -25.54
C LYS A 463 -13.12 -1.66 -24.02
N LEU A 464 -13.21 -0.43 -23.52
CA LEU A 464 -13.34 -0.18 -22.09
C LEU A 464 -14.67 -0.71 -21.54
N GLY A 465 -15.77 -0.49 -22.27
CA GLY A 465 -17.08 -1.01 -21.89
C GLY A 465 -17.13 -2.55 -21.87
N ASN A 466 -16.45 -3.24 -22.79
CA ASN A 466 -16.35 -4.70 -22.75
C ASN A 466 -15.61 -5.19 -21.50
N LEU A 467 -14.53 -4.50 -21.09
CA LEU A 467 -13.83 -4.81 -19.84
C LEU A 467 -14.75 -4.59 -18.63
N MET A 468 -15.47 -3.47 -18.60
CA MET A 468 -16.42 -3.15 -17.53
C MET A 468 -17.50 -4.22 -17.39
N GLU A 469 -18.11 -4.65 -18.49
CA GLU A 469 -19.12 -5.71 -18.50
C GLU A 469 -18.55 -7.06 -18.09
N HIS A 470 -17.40 -7.45 -18.64
CA HIS A 470 -16.75 -8.72 -18.34
C HIS A 470 -16.53 -8.89 -16.84
N TYR A 471 -16.04 -7.85 -16.15
CA TYR A 471 -15.77 -7.88 -14.70
C TYR A 471 -16.96 -7.41 -13.84
N GLY A 472 -18.05 -6.95 -14.45
CA GLY A 472 -19.23 -6.41 -13.76
C GLY A 472 -18.98 -5.09 -13.01
N ILE A 473 -18.05 -4.26 -13.50
CA ILE A 473 -17.70 -2.96 -12.93
C ILE A 473 -18.59 -1.88 -13.56
N LYS A 474 -19.35 -1.16 -12.73
CA LYS A 474 -20.35 -0.19 -13.22
C LYS A 474 -19.80 1.21 -13.48
N SER A 475 -18.68 1.56 -12.87
CA SER A 475 -18.12 2.90 -12.90
C SER A 475 -16.83 2.94 -13.70
N GLU A 476 -16.75 3.88 -14.64
CA GLU A 476 -15.51 4.19 -15.38
C GLU A 476 -14.37 4.53 -14.42
N ALA A 477 -14.65 5.34 -13.40
CA ALA A 477 -13.65 5.76 -12.43
C ALA A 477 -13.08 4.57 -11.65
N GLU A 478 -13.89 3.57 -11.29
CA GLU A 478 -13.45 2.36 -10.60
C GLU A 478 -12.49 1.52 -11.43
N ILE A 479 -12.84 1.27 -12.71
CA ILE A 479 -12.00 0.45 -13.58
C ILE A 479 -10.71 1.17 -13.97
N ILE A 480 -10.77 2.48 -14.26
CA ILE A 480 -9.60 3.28 -14.64
C ILE A 480 -8.64 3.42 -13.47
N SER A 481 -9.13 3.79 -12.29
CA SER A 481 -8.29 3.95 -11.10
C SER A 481 -7.76 2.63 -10.52
N GLY A 482 -8.40 1.50 -10.85
CA GLY A 482 -8.16 0.21 -10.21
C GLY A 482 -8.71 0.11 -8.78
N CYS A 483 -9.38 1.15 -8.28
CA CYS A 483 -10.01 1.20 -6.96
C CYS A 483 -11.41 0.57 -7.00
N ILE A 484 -11.48 -0.70 -7.38
CA ILE A 484 -12.73 -1.43 -7.54
C ILE A 484 -13.41 -1.63 -6.18
N LEU A 485 -14.67 -1.20 -6.09
CA LEU A 485 -15.51 -1.28 -4.89
C LEU A 485 -16.35 -2.56 -4.89
N LYS A 486 -16.86 -2.97 -6.06
CA LYS A 486 -17.65 -4.19 -6.23
C LYS A 486 -17.39 -4.84 -7.59
N MET A 487 -17.34 -6.17 -7.61
CA MET A 487 -17.16 -6.99 -8.81
C MET A 487 -18.33 -7.97 -8.99
N ALA A 488 -18.45 -8.56 -10.17
CA ALA A 488 -19.33 -9.71 -10.38
C ALA A 488 -18.87 -10.91 -9.51
N LYS A 489 -19.81 -11.80 -9.16
CA LYS A 489 -19.60 -12.87 -8.17
C LYS A 489 -18.49 -13.87 -8.53
N ASN A 490 -18.17 -14.01 -9.82
CA ASN A 490 -17.19 -14.98 -10.31
C ASN A 490 -15.75 -14.45 -10.25
N PHE A 491 -15.57 -13.18 -9.88
CA PHE A 491 -14.25 -12.55 -9.80
C PHE A 491 -13.96 -12.13 -8.36
N THR A 492 -12.67 -12.12 -8.01
CA THR A 492 -12.22 -11.66 -6.70
C THR A 492 -11.12 -10.61 -6.84
N LYS A 493 -11.10 -9.66 -5.90
CA LYS A 493 -10.09 -8.60 -5.90
C LYS A 493 -8.66 -9.14 -5.71
N SER A 494 -8.49 -10.29 -5.06
CA SER A 494 -7.18 -10.92 -4.83
C SER A 494 -6.61 -11.56 -6.10
N SER A 495 -7.45 -12.13 -6.98
CA SER A 495 -7.00 -12.79 -8.22
C SER A 495 -6.99 -11.86 -9.42
N ASP A 496 -8.02 -11.03 -9.57
CA ASP A 496 -8.33 -10.40 -10.86
C ASP A 496 -7.88 -8.94 -10.95
N ALA A 497 -7.57 -8.30 -9.82
CA ALA A 497 -7.28 -6.88 -9.80
C ALA A 497 -6.00 -6.52 -10.61
N ASP A 498 -4.99 -7.39 -10.63
CA ASP A 498 -3.80 -7.19 -11.47
C ASP A 498 -4.10 -7.38 -12.95
N ALA A 499 -4.89 -8.39 -13.32
CA ALA A 499 -5.32 -8.60 -14.70
C ALA A 499 -6.10 -7.38 -15.23
N ILE A 500 -7.02 -6.83 -14.43
CA ILE A 500 -7.79 -5.63 -14.78
C ILE A 500 -6.85 -4.42 -14.96
N ARG A 501 -5.94 -4.19 -13.99
CA ARG A 501 -4.95 -3.11 -14.08
C ARG A 501 -4.10 -3.22 -15.35
N LEU A 502 -3.67 -4.42 -15.71
CA LEU A 502 -2.89 -4.69 -16.92
C LEU A 502 -3.71 -4.47 -18.19
N ALA A 503 -4.96 -4.93 -18.23
CA ALA A 503 -5.86 -4.75 -19.37
C ALA A 503 -6.15 -3.26 -19.63
N VAL A 504 -6.47 -2.49 -18.59
CA VAL A 504 -6.69 -1.04 -18.70
C VAL A 504 -5.41 -0.32 -19.13
N LYS A 505 -4.27 -0.68 -18.56
CA LYS A 505 -2.96 -0.12 -18.97
C LYS A 505 -2.66 -0.42 -20.43
N SER A 506 -2.98 -1.63 -20.90
CA SER A 506 -2.83 -2.03 -22.31
C SER A 506 -3.70 -1.18 -23.22
N LEU A 507 -5.00 -1.03 -22.89
CA LEU A 507 -5.92 -0.19 -23.66
C LEU A 507 -5.46 1.27 -23.75
N ARG A 508 -4.99 1.85 -22.63
CA ARG A 508 -4.45 3.22 -22.64
C ARG A 508 -3.17 3.34 -23.47
N LYS A 509 -2.32 2.30 -23.47
CA LYS A 509 -1.14 2.25 -24.34
C LYS A 509 -1.53 2.17 -25.81
N GLU A 510 -2.56 1.39 -26.14
CA GLU A 510 -3.11 1.29 -27.50
C GLU A 510 -3.72 2.62 -27.96
N ALA A 511 -4.47 3.31 -27.10
CA ALA A 511 -4.96 4.65 -27.40
C ALA A 511 -3.81 5.62 -27.70
N ARG A 512 -2.71 5.56 -26.94
CA ARG A 512 -1.53 6.38 -27.25
C ARG A 512 -0.85 6.03 -28.57
N SER A 513 -0.87 4.77 -29.01
CA SER A 513 -0.34 4.42 -30.33
C SER A 513 -1.22 4.97 -31.44
N TRP A 514 -2.54 4.87 -31.32
CA TRP A 514 -3.48 5.51 -32.27
C TRP A 514 -3.20 7.01 -32.43
N PHE A 515 -2.97 7.71 -31.32
CA PHE A 515 -2.62 9.13 -31.34
C PHE A 515 -1.30 9.43 -32.05
N SER A 516 -0.30 8.55 -31.88
CA SER A 516 1.02 8.71 -32.50
C SER A 516 0.98 8.41 -34.01
N ASP A 517 0.16 7.44 -34.41
CA ASP A 517 -0.01 7.00 -35.80
C ASP A 517 -0.80 8.01 -36.64
N MET A 518 -1.51 8.96 -36.01
CA MET A 518 -2.27 10.02 -36.70
C MET A 518 -1.40 11.02 -37.50
N SER A 519 -0.07 10.91 -37.59
CA SER A 519 0.71 11.75 -38.52
C SER A 519 2.05 11.16 -38.95
N ALA A 520 2.15 10.92 -40.25
CA ALA A 520 3.28 11.37 -41.06
C ALA A 520 2.73 12.33 -42.14
N ASP A 521 2.43 13.58 -41.76
CA ASP A 521 2.12 14.64 -42.75
C ASP A 521 3.37 15.50 -42.97
N GLU A 522 3.79 15.63 -44.24
CA GLU A 522 5.04 16.24 -44.69
C GLU A 522 5.03 17.80 -44.71
N SER A 523 4.10 18.47 -44.02
CA SER A 523 4.05 19.94 -44.03
C SER A 523 3.56 20.57 -42.73
N GLY A 524 4.48 20.83 -41.78
CA GLY A 524 4.20 21.67 -40.61
C GLY A 524 4.93 21.28 -39.32
N ASP A 525 4.93 22.20 -38.35
CA ASP A 525 5.48 22.00 -37.01
C ASP A 525 4.72 20.87 -36.29
N VAL A 526 5.36 19.69 -36.19
CA VAL A 526 4.84 18.45 -35.61
C VAL A 526 4.20 18.66 -34.22
N HIS A 527 4.67 19.67 -33.48
CA HIS A 527 4.14 19.98 -32.17
C HIS A 527 2.72 20.58 -32.20
N GLU A 528 2.41 21.49 -33.13
CA GLU A 528 1.09 22.14 -33.19
C GLU A 528 -0.01 21.17 -33.66
N ALA A 529 0.29 20.31 -34.63
CA ALA A 529 -0.61 19.24 -35.07
C ALA A 529 -0.98 18.28 -33.91
N SER A 530 -0.01 17.95 -33.04
CA SER A 530 -0.26 17.12 -31.88
C SER A 530 -1.23 17.77 -30.88
N TYR A 531 -1.19 19.09 -30.71
CA TYR A 531 -2.12 19.80 -29.83
C TYR A 531 -3.52 19.90 -30.43
N ALA A 532 -3.64 20.13 -31.73
CA ALA A 532 -4.92 20.10 -32.45
C ALA A 532 -5.61 18.73 -32.32
N LYS A 533 -4.87 17.62 -32.45
CA LYS A 533 -5.41 16.26 -32.23
C LYS A 533 -5.89 16.03 -30.80
N ALA A 534 -5.08 16.40 -29.82
CA ALA A 534 -5.46 16.25 -28.41
C ALA A 534 -6.71 17.09 -28.09
N SER A 535 -6.79 18.28 -28.68
CA SER A 535 -7.96 19.15 -28.63
C SER A 535 -9.20 18.50 -29.26
N ALA A 536 -9.07 17.85 -30.43
CA ALA A 536 -10.14 17.10 -31.05
C ALA A 536 -10.64 15.95 -30.17
N TRP A 537 -9.73 15.17 -29.57
CA TRP A 537 -10.07 14.09 -28.62
C TRP A 537 -10.84 14.61 -27.41
N TYR A 538 -10.43 15.76 -26.87
CA TYR A 538 -11.14 16.44 -25.80
C TYR A 538 -12.53 16.88 -26.26
N HIS A 539 -12.62 17.56 -27.41
CA HIS A 539 -13.86 18.08 -27.97
C HIS A 539 -14.91 17.00 -28.18
N VAL A 540 -14.58 15.94 -28.91
CA VAL A 540 -15.52 14.84 -29.22
C VAL A 540 -15.95 14.06 -27.98
N THR A 541 -15.26 14.23 -26.85
CA THR A 541 -15.57 13.59 -25.57
C THR A 541 -16.39 14.49 -24.64
N TYR A 542 -16.05 15.78 -24.53
CA TYR A 542 -16.62 16.70 -23.55
C TYR A 542 -17.67 17.65 -24.12
N HIS A 543 -17.71 17.89 -25.43
CA HIS A 543 -18.66 18.84 -26.00
C HIS A 543 -20.11 18.31 -25.91
N PRO A 544 -21.10 19.13 -25.48
CA PRO A 544 -22.47 18.68 -25.24
C PRO A 544 -23.19 18.05 -26.44
N GLU A 545 -22.74 18.33 -27.66
CA GLU A 545 -23.28 17.75 -28.90
C GLU A 545 -22.91 16.27 -29.06
N TYR A 546 -21.77 15.85 -28.52
CA TYR A 546 -21.31 14.46 -28.56
C TYR A 546 -21.78 13.65 -27.35
N TYR A 547 -22.40 14.29 -26.35
CA TYR A 547 -22.92 13.59 -25.18
C TYR A 547 -23.99 12.56 -25.58
N GLY A 548 -23.74 11.30 -25.23
CA GLY A 548 -24.63 10.19 -25.55
C GLY A 548 -24.62 9.78 -27.02
N CYS A 549 -23.67 10.28 -27.83
CA CYS A 549 -23.50 9.85 -29.23
C CYS A 549 -22.80 8.48 -29.31
N TYR A 550 -21.95 8.16 -28.34
CA TYR A 550 -21.27 6.88 -28.21
C TYR A 550 -22.11 5.88 -27.41
N ASN A 551 -21.78 4.59 -27.51
CA ASN A 551 -22.36 3.51 -26.71
C ASN A 551 -23.88 3.31 -26.79
N LYS A 552 -24.60 3.99 -27.70
CA LYS A 552 -26.07 3.85 -27.84
C LYS A 552 -26.52 2.41 -28.03
N ILE A 553 -25.80 1.63 -28.84
CA ILE A 553 -26.14 0.24 -29.15
C ILE A 553 -26.04 -0.67 -27.92
N TYR A 554 -25.14 -0.32 -26.98
CA TYR A 554 -24.82 -1.15 -25.82
C TYR A 554 -25.47 -0.65 -24.52
N GLU A 555 -26.26 0.44 -24.58
CA GLU A 555 -26.88 1.08 -23.41
C GLU A 555 -25.88 1.46 -22.29
N ARG A 556 -24.61 1.73 -22.65
CA ARG A 556 -23.56 2.08 -21.67
C ARG A 556 -23.54 3.60 -21.39
N PRO A 557 -23.03 4.03 -20.22
CA PRO A 557 -22.83 5.45 -19.95
C PRO A 557 -21.84 6.11 -20.91
N HIS A 558 -21.89 7.45 -20.98
CA HIS A 558 -20.92 8.26 -21.72
C HIS A 558 -19.59 8.29 -20.95
N LEU A 559 -18.56 7.68 -21.53
CA LEU A 559 -17.22 7.54 -20.91
C LEU A 559 -16.34 8.75 -21.28
N ILE A 560 -15.52 9.24 -20.34
CA ILE A 560 -14.74 10.49 -20.52
C ILE A 560 -13.23 10.38 -20.26
N SER A 561 -12.71 9.18 -19.99
CA SER A 561 -11.27 8.94 -19.75
C SER A 561 -10.40 8.90 -21.02
N PHE A 562 -11.01 8.79 -22.20
CA PHE A 562 -10.32 8.72 -23.49
C PHE A 562 -9.27 9.83 -23.72
N PRO A 563 -9.62 11.14 -23.69
CA PRO A 563 -8.65 12.20 -23.96
C PRO A 563 -7.51 12.23 -22.94
N TRP A 564 -7.75 11.74 -21.72
CA TRP A 564 -6.76 11.65 -20.66
C TRP A 564 -5.74 10.51 -20.87
N CYS A 565 -5.82 9.76 -21.96
CA CYS A 565 -4.73 8.89 -22.42
C CYS A 565 -3.51 9.70 -22.88
N VAL A 566 -3.72 10.94 -23.33
CA VAL A 566 -2.72 11.92 -23.78
C VAL A 566 -2.71 13.17 -22.88
N TYR A 567 -2.86 12.95 -21.58
CA TYR A 567 -2.96 14.01 -20.56
C TYR A 567 -1.81 15.02 -20.63
N ASP A 568 -0.59 14.57 -20.97
CA ASP A 568 0.60 15.41 -21.11
C ASP A 568 0.41 16.52 -22.15
N LYS A 569 -0.24 16.22 -23.27
CA LYS A 569 -0.54 17.20 -24.33
C LYS A 569 -1.62 18.19 -23.87
N LEU A 570 -2.67 17.71 -23.22
CA LEU A 570 -3.75 18.55 -22.68
C LEU A 570 -3.26 19.50 -21.61
N LEU A 571 -2.44 19.02 -20.68
CA LEU A 571 -1.83 19.85 -19.64
C LEU A 571 -0.92 20.92 -20.25
N HIS A 572 -0.15 20.58 -21.28
CA HIS A 572 0.70 21.57 -21.94
C HIS A 572 -0.10 22.66 -22.67
N ILE A 573 -1.22 22.29 -23.33
CA ILE A 573 -2.16 23.27 -23.92
C ILE A 573 -2.66 24.23 -22.82
N LYS A 574 -3.11 23.69 -21.69
CA LYS A 574 -3.62 24.46 -20.55
C LYS A 574 -2.56 25.41 -19.99
N GLN A 575 -1.34 24.93 -19.79
CA GLN A 575 -0.21 25.72 -19.30
C GLN A 575 0.14 26.86 -20.26
N ARG A 576 0.20 26.60 -21.58
CA ARG A 576 0.45 27.62 -22.60
C ARG A 576 -0.59 28.74 -22.57
N LYS A 577 -1.88 28.40 -22.49
CA LYS A 577 -2.96 29.39 -22.40
C LYS A 577 -2.90 30.20 -21.10
N SER A 578 -2.62 29.54 -19.97
CA SER A 578 -2.44 30.18 -18.66
C SER A 578 -1.27 31.18 -18.66
N LEU A 579 -0.12 30.79 -19.23
CA LEU A 579 1.04 31.67 -19.39
C LEU A 579 0.73 32.87 -20.28
N ARG A 580 0.05 32.67 -21.42
CA ARG A 580 -0.37 33.76 -22.30
C ARG A 580 -1.28 34.76 -21.57
N ARG A 581 -2.24 34.29 -20.76
CA ARG A 581 -3.09 35.17 -19.92
C ARG A 581 -2.29 35.98 -18.93
N ARG A 582 -1.40 35.32 -18.16
CA ARG A 582 -0.54 36.02 -17.19
C ARG A 582 0.34 37.09 -17.85
N LEU A 583 0.88 36.81 -19.03
CA LEU A 583 1.66 37.78 -19.79
C LEU A 583 0.81 38.97 -20.25
N LEU A 584 -0.42 38.71 -20.73
CA LEU A 584 -1.38 39.76 -21.11
C LEU A 584 -1.79 40.61 -19.89
N ASP A 585 -2.03 39.99 -18.74
CA ASP A 585 -2.38 40.68 -17.49
C ASP A 585 -1.23 41.55 -16.99
N LEU A 586 0.02 41.07 -17.08
CA LEU A 586 1.22 41.85 -16.76
C LEU A 586 1.39 43.04 -17.72
N GLN A 587 1.17 42.84 -19.03
CA GLN A 587 1.21 43.90 -20.03
C GLN A 587 0.12 44.95 -19.79
N ASN A 588 -1.09 44.53 -19.42
CA ASN A 588 -2.20 45.42 -19.09
C ASN A 588 -1.99 46.15 -17.76
N GLY A 589 -1.38 45.50 -16.77
CA GLY A 589 -0.97 46.13 -15.50
C GLY A 589 0.11 47.19 -15.69
N MET A 590 1.14 46.92 -16.51
CA MET A 590 2.16 47.91 -16.87
C MET A 590 1.57 49.09 -17.64
N ARG A 591 0.61 48.85 -18.56
CA ARG A 591 -0.09 49.94 -19.27
C ARG A 591 -0.94 50.80 -18.32
N ARG A 592 -1.59 50.22 -17.31
CA ARG A 592 -2.36 50.98 -16.31
C ARG A 592 -1.46 51.84 -15.42
N ASN A 593 -0.28 51.35 -15.02
CA ASN A 593 0.67 52.12 -14.23
C ASN A 593 1.33 53.27 -15.01
N ASN A 594 1.51 53.13 -16.33
CA ASN A 594 2.02 54.21 -17.19
C ASN A 594 0.98 55.30 -17.53
N ILE A 595 -0.30 55.08 -17.27
CA ILE A 595 -1.38 56.07 -17.48
C ILE A 595 -1.69 56.86 -16.20
N LEU A 596 -1.23 56.37 -15.05
CA LEU A 596 -1.41 56.98 -13.72
C LEU A 596 -0.13 57.61 -13.15
N GLY A 597 0.96 57.61 -13.92
CA GLY A 597 2.28 58.15 -13.54
C GLY A 597 2.57 59.50 -14.16
#